data_AF-A0A2R6N0D9-F1
#
_entry.id   AF-A0A2R6N0D9-F1
#
_cell.length_a   1.000
_cell.length_b   1.000
_cell.length_c   1.000
_cell.angle_alpha   90.00
_cell.angle_beta   90.00
_cell.angle_gamma   90.00
#
_symmetry.space_group_name_H-M   'P 1'
#
loop_
_entity.id
_entity.type
_entity.pdbx_description
1 polymer ?
#
loop_
_entity_poly.entity_id
_entity_poly.type
_entity_poly.pdbx_seq_one_letter_code
_entity_poly.pdbx_strand_id
1 'polypeptide(L)'
;MVTGTLRTVFDRLREDVCTALERDPAARSVLEVLTYPGLHAVWLHRIEHRLWNGGHRLLARILSQVTRFLTGVEIHPAADIGRRVFIDHGMGTVIGETAEVGDDVHMYHGVTLGGDGQAGTKRHPTVGDGARLGASSTLVGPITVGEGATSSVGRITDMVWDLQSGTHGIQQLADRLATVFVPLVLALAATVGVVTLVLGAGPAETMLLALTVLIVSCPCALGLATPLAIASSVRAALERGVVVFDETIFERLRDLDAVVFDKTGTLTTGEMRVKHAEGPDELFERGALLETRTSHPIAAAVADAYAPSDSSGEDS
;
A
#
# COMPACT_ATOMS: atom_id res chain seq x y z
N MET A 1 -25.95 38.90 -5.96
CA MET A 1 -24.97 38.25 -5.06
C MET A 1 -25.17 36.74 -4.96
N VAL A 2 -26.39 36.22 -4.78
CA VAL A 2 -26.67 34.76 -4.65
C VAL A 2 -26.15 33.93 -5.84
N THR A 3 -26.26 34.44 -7.08
CA THR A 3 -25.79 33.75 -8.30
C THR A 3 -24.27 33.60 -8.38
N GLY A 4 -23.50 34.50 -7.76
CA GLY A 4 -22.04 34.43 -7.72
C GLY A 4 -21.57 33.36 -6.73
N THR A 5 -22.17 33.32 -5.54
CA THR A 5 -21.85 32.35 -4.48
C THR A 5 -22.17 30.91 -4.89
N LEU A 6 -23.30 30.70 -5.58
CA LEU A 6 -23.69 29.37 -6.08
C LEU A 6 -22.72 28.86 -7.15
N ARG A 7 -22.23 29.75 -8.01
CA ARG A 7 -21.23 29.42 -9.05
C ARG A 7 -19.91 28.97 -8.41
N THR A 8 -19.44 29.69 -7.38
CA THR A 8 -18.23 29.32 -6.64
C THR A 8 -18.34 28.00 -5.88
N VAL A 9 -19.53 27.65 -5.37
CA VAL A 9 -19.75 26.32 -4.73
C VAL A 9 -19.74 25.21 -5.77
N PHE A 10 -20.41 25.41 -6.90
CA PHE A 10 -20.42 24.43 -7.99
C PHE A 10 -19.03 24.20 -8.58
N ASP A 11 -18.26 25.28 -8.77
CA ASP A 11 -16.87 25.20 -9.24
C ASP A 11 -16.00 24.38 -8.28
N ARG A 12 -16.17 24.56 -6.96
CA ARG A 12 -15.46 23.74 -5.95
C ARG A 12 -15.85 22.27 -5.97
N LEU A 13 -17.15 21.97 -6.05
CA LEU A 13 -17.62 20.58 -6.15
C LEU A 13 -17.04 19.91 -7.41
N ARG A 14 -17.01 20.66 -8.52
CA ARG A 14 -16.42 20.20 -9.76
C ARG A 14 -14.91 19.96 -9.62
N GLU A 15 -14.18 20.87 -8.99
CA GLU A 15 -12.75 20.70 -8.70
C GLU A 15 -12.48 19.43 -7.87
N ASP A 16 -13.26 19.20 -6.81
CA ASP A 16 -13.10 18.03 -5.95
C ASP A 16 -13.38 16.72 -6.72
N VAL A 17 -14.43 16.69 -7.57
CA VAL A 17 -14.75 15.55 -8.43
C VAL A 17 -13.67 15.30 -9.50
N CYS A 18 -13.17 16.35 -10.15
CA CYS A 18 -12.08 16.23 -11.11
C CYS A 18 -10.81 15.70 -10.44
N THR A 19 -10.50 16.18 -9.23
CA THR A 19 -9.34 15.72 -8.46
C THR A 19 -9.45 14.22 -8.14
N ALA A 20 -10.63 13.75 -7.74
CA ALA A 20 -10.87 12.34 -7.49
C ALA A 20 -10.69 11.48 -8.76
N LEU A 21 -11.20 11.94 -9.91
CA LEU A 21 -11.00 11.25 -11.21
C LEU A 21 -9.54 11.19 -11.64
N GLU A 22 -8.75 12.24 -11.37
CA GLU A 22 -7.34 12.29 -11.72
C GLU A 22 -6.47 11.42 -10.81
N ARG A 23 -6.88 11.26 -9.54
CA ARG A 23 -6.06 10.59 -8.51
C ARG A 23 -6.42 9.13 -8.28
N ASP A 24 -7.64 8.70 -8.60
CA ASP A 24 -8.07 7.31 -8.48
C ASP A 24 -8.06 6.60 -9.85
N PRO A 25 -7.12 5.68 -10.11
CA PRO A 25 -7.05 4.92 -11.35
C PRO A 25 -8.27 4.01 -11.59
N ALA A 26 -9.00 3.66 -10.53
CA ALA A 26 -10.16 2.78 -10.62
C ALA A 26 -11.43 3.53 -11.04
N ALA A 27 -11.46 4.86 -10.92
CA ALA A 27 -12.62 5.67 -11.23
C ALA A 27 -12.92 5.66 -12.74
N ARG A 28 -14.07 5.11 -13.14
CA ARG A 28 -14.47 4.97 -14.56
C ARG A 28 -15.36 6.11 -15.03
N SER A 29 -16.01 6.83 -14.11
CA SER A 29 -16.95 7.89 -14.46
C SER A 29 -17.18 8.89 -13.32
N VAL A 30 -17.66 10.09 -13.68
CA VAL A 30 -18.10 11.12 -12.71
C VAL A 30 -19.17 10.58 -11.76
N LEU A 31 -20.14 9.79 -12.28
CA LEU A 31 -21.25 9.29 -11.47
C LEU A 31 -20.77 8.33 -10.38
N GLU A 32 -19.75 7.53 -10.67
CA GLU A 32 -19.10 6.64 -9.71
C GLU A 32 -18.40 7.45 -8.62
N VAL A 33 -17.62 8.48 -9.00
CA VAL A 33 -16.94 9.38 -8.06
C VAL A 33 -17.91 10.11 -7.13
N LEU A 34 -19.10 10.48 -7.63
CA LEU A 34 -20.14 11.09 -6.78
C LEU A 34 -20.64 10.17 -5.66
N THR A 35 -20.31 8.88 -5.68
CA THR A 35 -20.66 7.95 -4.59
C THR A 35 -19.61 7.91 -3.49
N TYR A 36 -18.48 8.61 -3.64
CA TYR A 36 -17.32 8.44 -2.77
C TYR A 36 -17.57 9.06 -1.38
N PRO A 37 -17.45 8.28 -0.30
CA PRO A 37 -17.74 8.76 1.05
C PRO A 37 -16.78 9.87 1.50
N GLY A 38 -15.53 9.85 1.03
CA GLY A 38 -14.55 10.90 1.32
C GLY A 38 -14.93 12.28 0.76
N LEU A 39 -15.46 12.32 -0.46
CA LEU A 39 -15.98 13.57 -1.04
C LEU A 39 -17.19 14.08 -0.25
N HIS A 40 -18.13 13.19 0.09
CA HIS A 40 -19.28 13.54 0.93
C HIS A 40 -18.85 14.12 2.28
N ALA A 41 -17.83 13.53 2.91
CA ALA A 41 -17.30 14.02 4.18
C ALA A 41 -16.72 15.44 4.06
N VAL A 42 -15.90 15.71 3.03
CA VAL A 42 -15.35 17.05 2.79
C VAL A 42 -16.45 18.07 2.52
N TRP A 43 -17.46 17.73 1.72
CA TRP A 43 -18.56 18.65 1.39
C TRP A 43 -19.45 18.97 2.59
N LEU A 44 -19.82 17.95 3.38
CA LEU A 44 -20.59 18.13 4.60
C LEU A 44 -19.79 18.90 5.65
N HIS A 45 -18.50 18.60 5.80
CA HIS A 45 -17.60 19.37 6.66
C HIS A 45 -17.57 20.86 6.29
N ARG A 46 -17.54 21.22 5.00
CA ARG A 46 -17.59 22.65 4.59
C ARG A 46 -18.86 23.36 5.04
N ILE A 47 -19.99 22.65 5.17
CA ILE A 47 -21.24 23.18 5.74
C ILE A 47 -21.11 23.30 7.26
N GLU A 48 -20.63 22.25 7.92
CA GLU A 48 -20.41 22.19 9.37
C GLU A 48 -19.44 23.27 9.86
N HIS A 49 -18.34 23.50 9.13
CA HIS A 49 -17.33 24.50 9.41
C HIS A 49 -17.92 25.92 9.32
N ARG A 50 -18.78 26.18 8.33
CA ARG A 50 -19.52 27.44 8.24
C ARG A 50 -20.48 27.63 9.42
N LEU A 51 -21.20 26.59 9.83
CA LEU A 51 -22.07 26.64 11.01
C LEU A 51 -21.28 26.89 12.30
N TRP A 52 -20.12 26.25 12.43
CA TRP A 52 -19.21 26.41 13.56
C TRP A 52 -18.73 27.85 13.69
N ASN A 53 -18.24 28.43 12.60
CA ASN A 53 -17.76 29.83 12.56
C ASN A 53 -18.90 30.85 12.63
N GLY A 54 -20.12 30.48 12.23
CA GLY A 54 -21.34 31.29 12.41
C GLY A 54 -21.90 31.30 13.84
N GLY A 55 -21.24 30.64 14.79
CA GLY A 55 -21.64 30.59 16.20
C GLY A 55 -22.55 29.42 16.57
N HIS A 56 -23.02 28.62 15.61
CA HIS A 56 -23.89 27.47 15.83
C HIS A 56 -23.12 26.18 16.18
N ARG A 57 -22.24 26.25 17.19
CA ARG A 57 -21.27 25.19 17.53
C ARG A 57 -21.90 23.83 17.86
N LEU A 58 -23.00 23.82 18.62
CA LEU A 58 -23.69 22.58 18.97
C LEU A 58 -24.27 21.90 17.72
N LEU A 59 -24.91 22.67 16.84
CA LEU A 59 -25.49 22.15 15.61
C LEU A 59 -24.40 21.59 14.68
N ALA A 60 -23.29 22.32 14.52
CA ALA A 60 -22.15 21.85 13.75
C ALA A 60 -21.59 20.53 14.29
N ARG A 61 -21.51 20.37 15.63
CA ARG A 61 -21.04 19.13 16.26
C ARG A 61 -22.01 17.96 16.11
N ILE A 62 -23.32 18.21 16.18
CA ILE A 62 -24.32 17.17 15.93
C ILE A 62 -24.25 16.72 14.48
N LEU A 63 -24.16 17.67 13.54
CA LEU A 63 -24.07 17.37 12.12
C LEU A 63 -22.79 16.59 11.79
N SER A 64 -21.65 16.94 12.39
CA SER A 64 -20.40 16.19 12.18
C SER A 64 -20.47 14.74 12.67
N GLN A 65 -21.27 14.45 13.71
CA GLN A 65 -21.52 13.06 14.14
C GLN A 65 -22.40 12.30 13.14
N VAL A 66 -23.35 12.97 12.51
CA VAL A 66 -24.14 12.38 11.42
C VAL A 66 -23.27 12.11 10.20
N THR A 67 -22.41 13.07 9.82
CA THR A 67 -21.45 12.90 8.72
C THR A 67 -20.49 11.74 8.99
N ARG A 68 -19.95 11.65 10.21
CA ARG A 68 -19.14 10.51 10.67
C ARG A 68 -19.89 9.18 10.54
N PHE A 69 -21.15 9.13 10.96
CA PHE A 69 -21.97 7.93 10.86
C PHE A 69 -22.23 7.51 9.40
N LEU A 70 -22.47 8.46 8.49
CA LEU A 70 -22.79 8.18 7.09
C LEU A 70 -21.56 7.86 6.23
N THR A 71 -20.41 8.47 6.54
CA THR A 71 -19.22 8.41 5.67
C THR A 71 -18.07 7.60 6.27
N GLY A 72 -18.08 7.36 7.59
CA GLY A 72 -16.96 6.75 8.30
C GLY A 72 -15.75 7.68 8.50
N VAL A 73 -15.86 8.95 8.07
CA VAL A 73 -14.82 9.98 8.20
C VAL A 73 -15.23 10.96 9.30
N GLU A 74 -14.36 11.17 10.28
CA GLU A 74 -14.56 12.14 11.33
C GLU A 74 -13.70 13.38 11.06
N ILE A 75 -14.34 14.50 10.70
CA ILE A 75 -13.67 15.79 10.58
C ILE A 75 -14.29 16.72 11.62
N HIS A 76 -13.47 17.21 12.54
CA HIS A 76 -13.95 18.17 13.52
C HIS A 76 -14.39 19.48 12.82
N PRO A 77 -15.56 20.07 13.13
CA PRO A 77 -16.05 21.26 12.44
C PRO A 77 -15.11 22.47 12.47
N ALA A 78 -14.27 22.58 13.50
CA ALA A 78 -13.29 23.66 13.65
C ALA A 78 -11.99 23.46 12.84
N ALA A 79 -11.74 22.24 12.32
CA ALA A 79 -10.55 21.99 11.52
C ALA A 79 -10.56 22.83 10.25
N ASP A 80 -9.39 23.24 9.77
CA ASP A 80 -9.25 23.95 8.51
C ASP A 80 -8.87 22.97 7.39
N ILE A 81 -9.66 22.97 6.32
CA ILE A 81 -9.52 22.05 5.18
C ILE A 81 -9.48 22.87 3.88
N GLY A 82 -8.33 22.79 3.22
CA GLY A 82 -8.06 23.41 1.93
C GLY A 82 -8.93 22.92 0.78
N ARG A 83 -8.53 23.27 -0.44
CA ARG A 83 -9.17 22.92 -1.71
C ARG A 83 -8.62 21.61 -2.24
N ARG A 84 -9.45 20.84 -2.96
CA ARG A 84 -9.03 19.59 -3.62
C ARG A 84 -8.38 18.58 -2.67
N VAL A 85 -8.80 18.61 -1.40
CA VAL A 85 -8.43 17.58 -0.43
C VAL A 85 -9.20 16.33 -0.79
N PHE A 86 -8.48 15.27 -1.10
CA PHE A 86 -9.04 13.98 -1.50
C PHE A 86 -8.80 12.95 -0.40
N ILE A 87 -9.88 12.43 0.18
CA ILE A 87 -9.85 11.36 1.18
C ILE A 87 -10.28 10.07 0.49
N ASP A 88 -9.31 9.26 0.09
CA ASP A 88 -9.55 8.00 -0.58
C ASP A 88 -9.89 6.89 0.41
N HIS A 89 -10.97 6.15 0.11
CA HIS A 89 -11.50 5.09 0.98
C HIS A 89 -11.69 5.50 2.46
N GLY A 90 -12.03 6.76 2.75
CA GLY A 90 -11.83 7.44 4.05
C GLY A 90 -12.30 6.82 5.38
N MET A 91 -12.83 5.61 5.41
CA MET A 91 -13.19 4.88 6.62
C MET A 91 -12.09 4.96 7.69
N GLY A 92 -12.48 5.36 8.90
CA GLY A 92 -11.57 5.47 10.05
C GLY A 92 -10.64 6.68 10.01
N THR A 93 -10.82 7.61 9.07
CA THR A 93 -10.07 8.87 9.05
C THR A 93 -10.57 9.79 10.16
N VAL A 94 -9.65 10.36 10.95
CA VAL A 94 -9.95 11.26 12.06
C VAL A 94 -9.12 12.54 11.93
N ILE A 95 -9.79 13.69 11.80
CA ILE A 95 -9.16 15.01 11.71
C ILE A 95 -9.60 15.85 12.91
N GLY A 96 -8.65 16.14 13.80
CA GLY A 96 -8.93 16.81 15.06
C GLY A 96 -9.15 18.32 14.96
N GLU A 97 -9.59 18.91 16.07
CA GLU A 97 -10.15 20.27 16.16
C GLU A 97 -9.27 21.40 15.65
N THR A 98 -7.98 21.35 15.90
CA THR A 98 -7.01 22.39 15.50
C THR A 98 -6.11 21.92 14.36
N ALA A 99 -6.54 20.89 13.62
CA ALA A 99 -5.82 20.42 12.45
C ALA A 99 -5.98 21.42 11.31
N GLU A 100 -4.90 21.60 10.55
CA GLU A 100 -4.88 22.41 9.33
C GLU A 100 -4.43 21.50 8.19
N VAL A 101 -5.23 21.39 7.15
CA VAL A 101 -4.94 20.59 5.96
C VAL A 101 -4.91 21.52 4.75
N GLY A 102 -3.76 21.60 4.07
CA GLY A 102 -3.53 22.44 2.91
C GLY A 102 -4.32 22.04 1.66
N ASP A 103 -4.04 22.74 0.56
CA ASP A 103 -4.61 22.47 -0.75
C ASP A 103 -3.99 21.18 -1.34
N ASP A 104 -4.74 20.46 -2.17
CA ASP A 104 -4.27 19.29 -2.93
C ASP A 104 -3.75 18.10 -2.09
N VAL A 105 -4.10 18.02 -0.81
CA VAL A 105 -3.69 16.91 0.07
C VAL A 105 -4.45 15.62 -0.31
N HIS A 106 -3.72 14.50 -0.37
CA HIS A 106 -4.29 13.16 -0.54
C HIS A 106 -4.16 12.38 0.78
N MET A 107 -5.27 11.86 1.29
CA MET A 107 -5.29 11.03 2.49
C MET A 107 -5.95 9.70 2.17
N TYR A 108 -5.34 8.58 2.54
CA TYR A 108 -6.00 7.28 2.48
C TYR A 108 -6.80 7.00 3.76
N HIS A 109 -7.50 5.86 3.77
CA HIS A 109 -8.23 5.33 4.91
C HIS A 109 -7.40 5.25 6.21
N GLY A 110 -8.08 5.40 7.35
CA GLY A 110 -7.46 5.26 8.68
C GLY A 110 -6.47 6.35 9.09
N VAL A 111 -6.31 7.43 8.32
CA VAL A 111 -5.39 8.52 8.69
C VAL A 111 -5.92 9.27 9.91
N THR A 112 -5.07 9.48 10.90
CA THR A 112 -5.41 10.20 12.15
C THR A 112 -4.53 11.43 12.33
N LEU A 113 -5.14 12.61 12.39
CA LEU A 113 -4.54 13.88 12.81
C LEU A 113 -4.96 14.15 14.26
N GLY A 114 -4.22 13.54 15.19
CA GLY A 114 -4.52 13.48 16.62
C GLY A 114 -3.93 14.65 17.42
N GLY A 115 -4.55 14.92 18.57
CA GLY A 115 -4.15 16.02 19.45
C GLY A 115 -3.17 15.57 20.54
N ASP A 116 -2.15 16.38 20.81
CA ASP A 116 -1.32 16.28 22.03
C ASP A 116 -1.24 17.65 22.72
N GLY A 117 -1.53 17.68 24.03
CA GLY A 117 -1.56 18.91 24.84
C GLY A 117 -2.94 19.41 25.27
N GLN A 118 -2.97 20.61 25.86
CA GLN A 118 -4.15 21.18 26.53
C GLN A 118 -5.21 21.72 25.56
N ALA A 119 -6.46 21.81 26.04
CA ALA A 119 -7.55 22.41 25.28
C ALA A 119 -7.38 23.93 25.13
N GLY A 120 -7.63 24.44 23.91
CA GLY A 120 -7.56 25.88 23.61
C GLY A 120 -6.29 26.35 22.90
N THR A 121 -5.30 25.48 22.67
CA THR A 121 -4.08 25.77 21.90
C THR A 121 -3.97 24.89 20.66
N LYS A 122 -3.06 25.23 19.73
CA LYS A 122 -2.69 24.36 18.61
C LYS A 122 -2.11 23.05 19.17
N ARG A 123 -2.75 21.93 18.83
CA ARG A 123 -2.43 20.61 19.39
C ARG A 123 -2.47 19.48 18.36
N HIS A 124 -2.99 19.75 17.16
CA HIS A 124 -3.07 18.79 16.07
C HIS A 124 -2.11 19.20 14.94
N PRO A 125 -1.81 18.29 13.99
CA PRO A 125 -0.91 18.55 12.89
C PRO A 125 -1.35 19.69 11.94
N THR A 126 -0.36 20.28 11.28
CA THR A 126 -0.52 21.09 10.05
C THR A 126 0.05 20.29 8.88
N VAL A 127 -0.76 20.07 7.85
CA VAL A 127 -0.38 19.32 6.64
C VAL A 127 -0.24 20.30 5.48
N GLY A 128 0.98 20.42 4.94
CA GLY A 128 1.28 21.30 3.82
C GLY A 128 0.65 20.86 2.50
N ASP A 129 0.63 21.77 1.53
CA ASP A 129 -0.01 21.58 0.24
C ASP A 129 0.59 20.40 -0.53
N GLY A 130 -0.26 19.64 -1.22
CA GLY A 130 0.14 18.51 -2.06
C GLY A 130 0.68 17.29 -1.31
N ALA A 131 0.66 17.28 0.02
CA ALA A 131 1.12 16.14 0.82
C ALA A 131 0.24 14.90 0.59
N ARG A 132 0.85 13.70 0.72
CA ARG A 132 0.18 12.40 0.63
C ARG A 132 0.36 11.60 1.91
N LEU A 133 -0.74 11.41 2.63
CA LEU A 133 -0.78 10.63 3.86
C LEU A 133 -1.25 9.21 3.53
N GLY A 134 -0.34 8.25 3.67
CA GLY A 134 -0.58 6.82 3.44
C GLY A 134 -1.62 6.25 4.41
N ALA A 135 -2.18 5.10 4.07
CA ALA A 135 -3.19 4.42 4.90
C ALA A 135 -2.69 4.23 6.35
N SER A 136 -3.60 4.42 7.30
CA SER A 136 -3.33 4.27 8.74
C SER A 136 -2.22 5.18 9.31
N SER A 137 -1.80 6.23 8.58
CA SER A 137 -0.82 7.19 9.10
C SER A 137 -1.39 7.94 10.31
N THR A 138 -0.70 7.86 11.46
CA THR A 138 -1.09 8.57 12.68
C THR A 138 -0.09 9.68 12.97
N LEU A 139 -0.56 10.92 12.94
CA LEU A 139 0.19 12.13 13.19
C LEU A 139 -0.39 12.79 14.45
N VAL A 140 0.42 12.93 15.49
CA VAL A 140 -0.04 13.39 16.81
C VAL A 140 0.76 14.61 17.24
N GLY A 141 0.07 15.63 17.74
CA GLY A 141 0.68 16.85 18.24
C GLY A 141 0.81 17.96 17.19
N PRO A 142 1.31 19.15 17.58
CA PRO A 142 1.47 20.31 16.71
C PRO A 142 2.70 20.16 15.78
N ILE A 143 2.72 19.08 14.99
CA ILE A 143 3.76 18.81 14.01
C ILE A 143 3.36 19.37 12.64
N THR A 144 4.36 19.79 11.86
CA THR A 144 4.15 20.28 10.49
C THR A 144 4.66 19.24 9.48
N VAL A 145 3.78 18.77 8.61
CA VAL A 145 4.14 17.96 7.45
C VAL A 145 4.43 18.91 6.29
N GLY A 146 5.61 18.79 5.69
CA GLY A 146 6.05 19.65 4.60
C GLY A 146 5.20 19.51 3.33
N GLU A 147 5.24 20.54 2.49
CA GLU A 147 4.61 20.53 1.16
C GLU A 147 5.13 19.37 0.31
N GLY A 148 4.22 18.69 -0.39
CA GLY A 148 4.53 17.54 -1.24
C GLY A 148 5.07 16.31 -0.51
N ALA A 149 5.10 16.30 0.83
CA ALA A 149 5.62 15.18 1.59
C ALA A 149 4.74 13.93 1.42
N THR A 150 5.36 12.77 1.26
CA THR A 150 4.66 11.48 1.09
C THR A 150 5.02 10.51 2.22
N SER A 151 4.04 9.81 2.78
CA SER A 151 4.29 8.78 3.81
C SER A 151 5.23 7.66 3.31
N SER A 152 6.30 7.38 4.06
CA SER A 152 7.31 6.37 3.72
C SER A 152 6.75 4.95 3.69
N VAL A 153 5.76 4.63 4.52
CA VAL A 153 5.11 3.31 4.53
C VAL A 153 4.31 3.09 3.25
N GLY A 154 3.61 4.12 2.75
CA GLY A 154 2.93 4.05 1.46
C GLY A 154 3.89 3.71 0.32
N ARG A 155 5.06 4.36 0.28
CA ARG A 155 6.10 4.05 -0.72
C ARG A 155 6.64 2.62 -0.62
N ILE A 156 6.79 2.08 0.59
CA ILE A 156 7.28 0.71 0.78
C ILE A 156 6.20 -0.28 0.34
N THR A 157 4.94 -0.05 0.70
CA THR A 157 3.83 -0.92 0.30
C THR A 157 3.63 -0.93 -1.21
N ASP A 158 3.65 0.24 -1.86
CA ASP A 158 3.54 0.34 -3.32
C ASP A 158 4.70 -0.38 -4.01
N MET A 159 5.93 -0.19 -3.51
CA MET A 159 7.12 -0.86 -4.06
C MET A 159 7.08 -2.38 -3.86
N VAL A 160 6.61 -2.86 -2.71
CA VAL A 160 6.42 -4.30 -2.46
C VAL A 160 5.33 -4.87 -3.36
N TRP A 161 4.22 -4.15 -3.52
CA TRP A 161 3.11 -4.57 -4.38
C TRP A 161 3.52 -4.66 -5.85
N ASP A 162 4.26 -3.69 -6.37
CA ASP A 162 4.78 -3.70 -7.73
C ASP A 162 5.74 -4.89 -7.95
N LEU A 163 6.56 -5.23 -6.96
CA LEU A 163 7.47 -6.38 -7.02
C LEU A 163 6.74 -7.75 -6.96
N GLN A 164 5.63 -7.82 -6.22
CA GLN A 164 4.83 -9.04 -6.05
C GLN A 164 3.81 -9.26 -7.17
N SER A 165 3.31 -8.20 -7.80
CA SER A 165 2.32 -8.29 -8.88
C SER A 165 2.93 -8.53 -10.27
N GLY A 166 4.26 -8.48 -10.39
CA GLY A 166 4.98 -8.87 -11.61
C GLY A 166 4.83 -10.37 -11.92
N THR A 167 4.04 -10.70 -12.93
CA THR A 167 3.84 -12.09 -13.38
C THR A 167 4.98 -12.53 -14.32
N HIS A 168 5.78 -13.51 -13.89
CA HIS A 168 6.86 -14.11 -14.70
C HIS A 168 6.92 -15.62 -14.38
N GLY A 169 7.12 -16.59 -15.28
CA GLY A 169 7.33 -16.65 -16.73
C GLY A 169 7.23 -18.10 -17.28
N ILE A 170 7.20 -19.15 -16.44
CA ILE A 170 6.91 -20.54 -16.86
C ILE A 170 5.42 -20.76 -17.14
N GLN A 171 4.54 -20.06 -16.42
CA GLN A 171 3.10 -20.11 -16.70
C GLN A 171 2.80 -19.57 -18.10
N GLN A 172 3.51 -18.51 -18.51
CA GLN A 172 3.42 -17.96 -19.86
C GLN A 172 3.97 -18.90 -20.93
N LEU A 173 5.00 -19.71 -20.65
CA LEU A 173 5.50 -20.69 -21.63
C LEU A 173 4.48 -21.81 -21.87
N ALA A 174 3.87 -22.34 -20.81
CA ALA A 174 2.83 -23.36 -20.91
C ALA A 174 1.58 -22.80 -21.62
N ASP A 175 1.16 -21.58 -21.27
CA ASP A 175 0.04 -20.89 -21.90
C ASP A 175 0.32 -20.53 -23.37
N ARG A 176 1.53 -20.09 -23.69
CA ARG A 176 1.96 -19.80 -25.07
C ARG A 176 2.06 -21.06 -25.91
N LEU A 177 2.50 -22.17 -25.32
CA LEU A 177 2.50 -23.45 -26.00
C LEU A 177 1.07 -23.95 -26.24
N ALA A 178 0.18 -23.83 -25.24
CA ALA A 178 -1.23 -24.20 -25.35
C ALA A 178 -1.96 -23.40 -26.43
N THR A 179 -1.73 -22.09 -26.52
CA THR A 179 -2.34 -21.20 -27.53
C THR A 179 -1.96 -21.58 -28.98
N VAL A 180 -0.81 -22.21 -29.19
CA VAL A 180 -0.39 -22.73 -30.51
C VAL A 180 -0.79 -24.19 -30.70
N PHE A 181 -0.63 -25.02 -29.67
CA PHE A 181 -0.83 -26.47 -29.73
C PHE A 181 -2.30 -26.86 -29.90
N VAL A 182 -3.21 -26.22 -29.16
CA VAL A 182 -4.65 -26.50 -29.23
C VAL A 182 -5.21 -26.30 -30.65
N PRO A 183 -5.03 -25.14 -31.32
CA PRO A 183 -5.55 -24.96 -32.68
C PRO A 183 -4.89 -25.90 -33.70
N LEU A 184 -3.62 -26.25 -33.52
CA LEU A 184 -2.92 -27.19 -34.40
C LEU A 184 -3.52 -28.61 -34.29
N VAL A 185 -3.81 -29.09 -33.08
CA VAL A 185 -4.44 -30.40 -32.85
C VAL A 185 -5.87 -30.42 -33.38
N LEU A 186 -6.63 -29.35 -33.20
CA LEU A 186 -7.99 -29.22 -33.76
C LEU A 186 -7.96 -29.24 -35.30
N ALA A 187 -7.04 -28.50 -35.91
CA ALA A 187 -6.87 -28.49 -37.36
C ALA A 187 -6.47 -29.87 -37.90
N LEU A 188 -5.57 -30.57 -37.20
CA LEU A 188 -5.17 -31.94 -37.56
C LEU A 188 -6.36 -32.91 -37.47
N ALA A 189 -7.11 -32.88 -36.36
CA ALA A 189 -8.28 -33.74 -36.17
C ALA A 189 -9.37 -33.48 -37.24
N ALA A 190 -9.62 -32.22 -37.58
CA ALA A 190 -10.52 -31.84 -38.66
C ALA A 190 -10.01 -32.33 -40.03
N THR A 191 -8.72 -32.17 -40.31
CA THR A 191 -8.10 -32.62 -41.57
C THR A 191 -8.20 -34.13 -41.72
N VAL A 192 -7.87 -34.88 -40.67
CA VAL A 192 -8.01 -36.35 -40.66
C VAL A 192 -9.46 -36.74 -40.91
N GLY A 193 -10.42 -36.08 -40.24
CA GLY A 193 -11.85 -36.35 -40.44
C GLY A 193 -12.34 -36.07 -41.87
N VAL A 194 -11.90 -34.97 -42.48
CA VAL A 194 -12.26 -34.64 -43.88
C VAL A 194 -11.65 -35.65 -44.84
N VAL A 195 -10.37 -36.00 -44.68
CA VAL A 195 -9.68 -36.95 -45.56
C VAL A 195 -10.33 -38.33 -45.49
N THR A 196 -10.62 -38.84 -44.29
CA THR A 196 -11.27 -40.16 -44.15
C THR A 196 -12.66 -40.18 -44.76
N LEU A 197 -13.42 -39.11 -44.63
CA LEU A 197 -14.75 -38.98 -45.23
C LEU A 197 -14.67 -38.94 -46.77
N VAL A 198 -13.72 -38.20 -47.34
CA VAL A 198 -13.50 -38.12 -48.80
C VAL A 198 -13.04 -39.46 -49.38
N LEU A 199 -12.26 -40.24 -48.61
CA LEU A 199 -11.84 -41.59 -48.98
C LEU A 199 -12.96 -42.64 -48.85
N GLY A 200 -14.16 -42.25 -48.41
CA GLY A 200 -15.35 -43.11 -48.36
C GLY A 200 -15.56 -43.85 -47.03
N ALA A 201 -14.85 -43.48 -45.96
CA ALA A 201 -15.08 -44.07 -44.64
C ALA A 201 -16.48 -43.71 -44.10
N GLY A 202 -17.05 -44.60 -43.28
CA GLY A 202 -18.33 -44.34 -42.63
C GLY A 202 -18.27 -43.17 -41.63
N PRO A 203 -19.40 -42.53 -41.30
CA PRO A 203 -19.44 -41.40 -40.36
C PRO A 203 -18.98 -41.79 -38.95
N ALA A 204 -19.27 -43.01 -38.51
CA ALA A 204 -18.83 -43.52 -37.21
C ALA A 204 -17.30 -43.71 -37.15
N GLU A 205 -16.71 -44.27 -38.22
CA GLU A 205 -15.27 -44.49 -38.33
C GLU A 205 -14.49 -43.18 -38.40
N THR A 206 -14.99 -42.22 -39.18
CA THR A 206 -14.44 -40.86 -39.28
C THR A 206 -14.44 -40.17 -37.90
N MET A 207 -15.55 -40.26 -37.16
CA MET A 207 -15.66 -39.67 -35.83
C MET A 207 -14.70 -40.31 -34.82
N LEU A 208 -14.56 -41.63 -34.85
CA LEU A 208 -13.61 -42.36 -34.00
C LEU A 208 -12.17 -41.96 -34.27
N LEU A 209 -11.77 -41.82 -35.55
CA LEU A 209 -10.41 -41.41 -35.92
C LEU A 209 -10.11 -39.97 -35.52
N ALA A 210 -11.02 -39.03 -35.77
CA ALA A 210 -10.86 -37.64 -35.33
C ALA A 210 -10.76 -37.53 -33.80
N LEU A 211 -11.61 -38.27 -33.06
CA LEU A 211 -11.59 -38.29 -31.60
C LEU A 211 -10.32 -38.97 -31.04
N THR A 212 -9.81 -39.99 -31.73
CA THR A 212 -8.53 -40.63 -31.40
C THR A 212 -7.37 -39.64 -31.50
N VAL A 213 -7.33 -38.82 -32.56
CA VAL A 213 -6.32 -37.76 -32.72
C VAL A 213 -6.39 -36.77 -31.55
N LEU A 214 -7.57 -36.35 -31.14
CA LEU A 214 -7.75 -35.44 -29.99
C LEU A 214 -7.29 -36.07 -28.67
N ILE A 215 -7.68 -37.32 -28.40
CA ILE A 215 -7.32 -38.02 -27.16
C ILE A 215 -5.81 -38.25 -27.06
N VAL A 216 -5.21 -38.77 -28.13
CA VAL A 216 -3.77 -39.11 -28.14
C VAL A 216 -2.91 -37.84 -28.08
N SER A 217 -3.40 -36.72 -28.60
CA SER A 217 -2.67 -35.44 -28.57
C SER A 217 -2.78 -34.69 -27.24
N CYS A 218 -3.55 -35.17 -26.26
CA CYS A 218 -3.71 -34.45 -24.99
C CYS A 218 -2.39 -34.38 -24.20
N PRO A 219 -1.84 -33.19 -23.91
CA PRO A 219 -0.52 -33.05 -23.30
C PRO A 219 -0.61 -33.09 -21.77
N CYS A 220 -1.18 -34.16 -21.20
CA CYS A 220 -1.39 -34.28 -19.75
C CYS A 220 -0.09 -34.15 -18.93
N ALA A 221 1.03 -34.64 -19.46
CA ALA A 221 2.33 -34.56 -18.80
C ALA A 221 2.87 -33.12 -18.70
N LEU A 222 2.53 -32.27 -19.67
CA LEU A 222 2.96 -30.87 -19.71
C LEU A 222 2.36 -30.07 -18.53
N GLY A 223 1.08 -30.31 -18.22
CA GLY A 223 0.40 -29.64 -17.11
C GLY A 223 0.95 -29.99 -15.72
N LEU A 224 1.60 -31.15 -15.58
CA LEU A 224 2.23 -31.59 -14.33
C LEU A 224 3.72 -31.30 -14.25
N ALA A 225 4.39 -31.08 -15.38
CA ALA A 225 5.83 -30.87 -15.42
C ALA A 225 6.28 -29.69 -14.55
N THR A 226 5.63 -28.53 -14.71
CA THR A 226 5.94 -27.30 -13.96
C THR A 226 5.76 -27.45 -12.44
N PRO A 227 4.58 -27.84 -11.92
CA PRO A 227 4.38 -27.93 -10.47
C PRO A 227 5.29 -28.98 -9.82
N LEU A 228 5.58 -30.10 -10.51
CA LEU A 228 6.51 -31.11 -10.00
C LEU A 228 7.97 -30.61 -9.97
N ALA A 229 8.40 -29.89 -11.01
CA ALA A 229 9.73 -29.29 -11.06
C ALA A 229 9.91 -28.21 -9.96
N ILE A 230 8.90 -27.36 -9.75
CA ILE A 230 8.91 -26.34 -8.68
C ILE A 230 8.91 -27.02 -7.32
N ALA A 231 8.00 -27.97 -7.07
CA ALA A 231 7.90 -28.64 -5.77
C ALA A 231 9.19 -29.37 -5.39
N SER A 232 9.82 -30.06 -6.34
CA SER A 232 11.11 -30.72 -6.11
C SER A 232 12.25 -29.72 -5.87
N SER A 233 12.24 -28.57 -6.55
CA SER A 233 13.23 -27.50 -6.35
C SER A 233 13.08 -26.81 -4.99
N VAL A 234 11.85 -26.50 -4.57
CA VAL A 234 11.55 -25.95 -3.24
C VAL A 234 11.98 -26.94 -2.15
N ARG A 235 11.65 -28.22 -2.30
CA ARG A 235 12.09 -29.27 -1.37
C ARG A 235 13.61 -29.32 -1.26
N ALA A 236 14.31 -29.29 -2.39
CA ALA A 236 15.78 -29.31 -2.43
C ALA A 236 16.42 -28.05 -1.82
N ALA A 237 15.77 -26.88 -1.94
CA ALA A 237 16.21 -25.64 -1.32
C ALA A 237 16.03 -25.69 0.22
N LEU A 238 14.88 -26.16 0.68
CA LEU A 238 14.57 -26.31 2.10
C LEU A 238 15.52 -27.29 2.80
N GLU A 239 15.87 -28.42 2.15
CA GLU A 239 16.88 -29.37 2.65
C GLU A 239 18.26 -28.73 2.85
N ARG A 240 18.54 -27.59 2.19
CA ARG A 240 19.77 -26.81 2.33
C ARG A 240 19.61 -25.57 3.22
N GLY A 241 18.48 -25.43 3.91
CA GLY A 241 18.17 -24.29 4.78
C GLY A 241 17.80 -23.01 4.03
N VAL A 242 17.49 -23.09 2.73
CA VAL A 242 17.04 -21.95 1.92
C VAL A 242 15.51 -21.97 1.85
N VAL A 243 14.88 -20.94 2.42
CA VAL A 243 13.41 -20.78 2.38
C VAL A 243 13.02 -20.00 1.13
N VAL A 244 12.14 -20.60 0.32
CA VAL A 244 11.61 -20.00 -0.91
C VAL A 244 10.13 -19.68 -0.67
N PHE A 245 9.78 -18.39 -0.72
CA PHE A 245 8.41 -17.90 -0.52
C PHE A 245 7.63 -17.69 -1.83
N ASP A 246 8.34 -17.57 -2.95
CA ASP A 246 7.81 -17.29 -4.28
C ASP A 246 8.45 -18.24 -5.28
N GLU A 247 7.64 -19.10 -5.92
CA GLU A 247 8.14 -20.08 -6.89
C GLU A 247 8.76 -19.46 -8.14
N THR A 248 8.40 -18.23 -8.49
CA THR A 248 8.93 -17.56 -9.69
C THR A 248 10.41 -17.18 -9.51
N ILE A 249 10.95 -17.23 -8.29
CA ILE A 249 12.36 -16.96 -7.98
C ILE A 249 13.32 -17.83 -8.80
N PHE A 250 12.95 -19.09 -9.08
CA PHE A 250 13.80 -20.02 -9.82
C PHE A 250 13.99 -19.60 -11.28
N GLU A 251 13.09 -18.78 -11.81
CA GLU A 251 13.22 -18.18 -13.13
C GLU A 251 14.05 -16.90 -13.06
N ARG A 252 13.69 -16.00 -12.13
CA ARG A 252 14.36 -14.71 -11.98
C ARG A 252 15.85 -14.86 -11.67
N LEU A 253 16.23 -15.90 -10.91
CA LEU A 253 17.62 -16.20 -10.58
C LEU A 253 18.48 -16.57 -11.79
N ARG A 254 17.89 -17.07 -12.89
CA ARG A 254 18.67 -17.43 -14.10
C ARG A 254 19.25 -16.23 -14.79
N ASP A 255 18.53 -15.11 -14.78
CA ASP A 255 18.90 -13.89 -15.50
C ASP A 255 19.54 -12.85 -14.58
N LEU A 256 19.94 -13.27 -13.36
CA LEU A 256 20.46 -12.38 -12.34
C LEU A 256 21.98 -12.21 -12.49
N ASP A 257 22.42 -11.02 -12.91
CA ASP A 257 23.85 -10.70 -13.11
C ASP A 257 24.49 -9.99 -11.90
N ALA A 258 23.68 -9.41 -11.02
CA ALA A 258 24.14 -8.60 -9.91
C ALA A 258 23.45 -8.99 -8.60
N VAL A 259 24.26 -9.27 -7.58
CA VAL A 259 23.79 -9.49 -6.21
C VAL A 259 24.20 -8.30 -5.36
N VAL A 260 23.21 -7.60 -4.80
CA VAL A 260 23.41 -6.51 -3.85
C VAL A 260 23.13 -7.04 -2.46
N PHE A 261 24.13 -6.99 -1.58
CA PHE A 261 23.96 -7.37 -0.19
C PHE A 261 23.72 -6.12 0.64
N ASP A 262 22.68 -6.14 1.48
CA ASP A 262 22.63 -5.20 2.58
C ASP A 262 23.77 -5.50 3.55
N LYS A 263 24.34 -4.47 4.18
CA LYS A 263 25.47 -4.65 5.09
C LYS A 263 24.98 -5.12 6.45
N THR A 264 24.07 -4.37 7.06
CA THR A 264 23.73 -4.54 8.48
C THR A 264 22.68 -5.63 8.65
N GLY A 265 23.00 -6.69 9.41
CA GLY A 265 22.07 -7.81 9.61
C GLY A 265 22.05 -8.86 8.50
N THR A 266 22.76 -8.61 7.38
CA THR A 266 23.01 -9.60 6.32
C THR A 266 24.49 -9.97 6.25
N LEU A 267 25.38 -9.00 5.94
CA LEU A 267 26.84 -9.23 5.97
C LEU A 267 27.42 -9.13 7.38
N THR A 268 26.76 -8.38 8.27
CA THR A 268 27.12 -8.26 9.69
C THR A 268 26.03 -8.89 10.57
N THR A 269 26.36 -9.15 11.83
CA THR A 269 25.42 -9.69 12.82
C THR A 269 24.29 -8.73 13.20
N GLY A 270 24.33 -7.48 12.75
CA GLY A 270 23.40 -6.42 13.16
C GLY A 270 23.66 -5.87 14.57
N GLU A 271 24.44 -6.58 15.39
CA GLU A 271 24.89 -6.11 16.69
C GLU A 271 25.96 -5.03 16.55
N MET A 272 25.70 -3.88 17.16
CA MET A 272 26.67 -2.79 17.25
C MET A 272 27.37 -2.87 18.60
N ARG A 273 28.69 -2.66 18.62
CA ARG A 273 29.49 -2.63 19.86
C ARG A 273 30.52 -1.52 19.77
N VAL A 274 30.69 -0.78 20.86
CA VAL A 274 31.79 0.19 20.97
C VAL A 274 33.10 -0.58 21.06
N LYS A 275 33.97 -0.43 20.05
CA LYS A 275 35.31 -1.05 20.06
C LYS A 275 36.38 -0.15 20.66
N HIS A 276 36.21 1.16 20.48
CA HIS A 276 37.18 2.17 20.87
C HIS A 276 36.45 3.49 21.11
N ALA A 277 36.80 4.20 22.18
CA ALA A 277 36.31 5.53 22.49
C ALA A 277 37.44 6.35 23.11
N GLU A 278 37.55 7.61 22.71
CA GLU A 278 38.54 8.55 23.23
C GLU A 278 37.85 9.80 23.76
N GLY A 279 38.06 10.11 25.04
CA GLY A 279 37.42 11.22 25.72
C GLY A 279 37.26 11.00 27.22
N PRO A 280 36.72 11.98 27.96
CA PRO A 280 36.46 11.85 29.38
C PRO A 280 35.26 10.94 29.65
N ASP A 281 35.34 10.08 30.67
CA ASP A 281 34.28 9.12 31.03
C ASP A 281 32.92 9.79 31.31
N GLU A 282 32.93 10.97 31.97
CA GLU A 282 31.72 11.75 32.27
C GLU A 282 30.96 12.18 31.00
N LEU A 283 31.67 12.38 29.87
CA LEU A 283 31.04 12.70 28.59
C LEU A 283 30.31 11.47 28.03
N PHE A 284 30.89 10.28 28.17
CA PHE A 284 30.30 9.04 27.67
C PHE A 284 29.07 8.63 28.48
N GLU A 285 29.10 8.79 29.81
CA GLU A 285 27.93 8.55 30.67
C GLU A 285 26.76 9.46 30.30
N ARG A 286 27.01 10.77 30.11
CA ARG A 286 25.97 11.72 29.67
C ARG A 286 25.48 11.43 28.26
N GLY A 287 26.37 11.03 27.36
CA GLY A 287 26.04 10.59 26.00
C GLY A 287 25.13 9.37 26.02
N ALA A 288 25.48 8.34 26.77
CA ALA A 288 24.67 7.13 26.95
C ALA A 288 23.25 7.45 27.46
N LEU A 289 23.11 8.35 28.44
CA LEU A 289 21.81 8.77 28.94
C LEU A 289 20.94 9.45 27.86
N LEU A 290 21.54 10.25 26.97
CA LEU A 290 20.82 10.84 25.84
C LEU A 290 20.41 9.79 24.82
N GLU A 291 21.31 8.84 24.54
CA GLU A 291 21.10 7.77 23.57
C GLU A 291 20.00 6.78 23.98
N THR A 292 19.65 6.68 25.28
CA THR A 292 18.48 5.89 25.73
C THR A 292 17.15 6.34 25.10
N ARG A 293 17.09 7.55 24.53
CA ARG A 293 15.87 8.13 23.94
C ARG A 293 15.69 7.82 22.46
N THR A 294 16.63 7.13 21.82
CA THR A 294 16.59 6.80 20.40
C THR A 294 16.61 5.29 20.20
N SER A 295 15.92 4.82 19.17
CA SER A 295 15.84 3.40 18.81
C SER A 295 16.96 2.95 17.85
N HIS A 296 17.94 3.82 17.60
CA HIS A 296 19.00 3.52 16.64
C HIS A 296 20.00 2.47 17.18
N PRO A 297 20.41 1.44 16.40
CA PRO A 297 21.30 0.38 16.88
C PRO A 297 22.66 0.86 17.43
N ILE A 298 23.20 1.96 16.89
CA ILE A 298 24.42 2.59 17.42
C ILE A 298 24.18 3.21 18.79
N ALA A 299 23.02 3.83 18.99
CA ALA A 299 22.67 4.46 20.25
C ALA A 299 22.50 3.43 21.36
N ALA A 300 21.84 2.31 21.05
CA ALA A 300 21.76 1.16 21.96
C ALA A 300 23.17 0.67 22.36
N ALA A 301 24.09 0.53 21.40
CA ALA A 301 25.46 0.11 21.69
C ALA A 301 26.25 1.09 22.58
N VAL A 302 26.00 2.40 22.45
CA VAL A 302 26.63 3.43 23.30
C VAL A 302 25.99 3.44 24.68
N ALA A 303 24.66 3.32 24.77
CA ALA A 303 23.93 3.22 26.02
C ALA A 303 24.37 1.97 26.80
N ASP A 304 24.44 0.81 26.17
CA ASP A 304 24.88 -0.44 26.82
C ASP A 304 26.35 -0.38 27.28
N ALA A 305 27.20 0.36 26.57
CA ALA A 305 28.62 0.44 26.89
C ALA A 305 28.93 1.39 28.06
N TYR A 306 28.12 2.45 28.26
CA TYR A 306 28.45 3.53 29.20
C TYR A 306 27.29 4.00 30.09
N ALA A 307 26.13 3.32 30.07
CA ALA A 307 25.08 3.62 31.03
C ALA A 307 25.58 3.36 32.46
N PRO A 308 25.34 4.27 33.41
CA PRO A 308 25.75 4.07 34.79
C PRO A 308 25.04 2.83 35.34
N SER A 309 25.80 1.87 35.86
CA SER A 309 25.24 0.74 36.60
C SER A 309 24.57 1.28 37.86
N ASP A 310 23.30 0.95 38.09
CA ASP A 310 22.61 1.20 39.37
C ASP A 310 23.33 0.41 40.49
N SER A 311 24.40 0.98 41.04
CA SER A 311 25.06 0.52 42.25
C SER A 311 24.63 1.43 43.41
N SER A 312 23.36 1.38 43.77
CA SER A 312 22.90 1.92 45.05
C SER A 312 21.59 1.27 45.47
N GLY A 313 21.68 0.26 46.32
CA GLY A 313 20.47 -0.28 46.95
C GLY A 313 20.58 -1.57 47.77
N GLU A 314 21.72 -1.92 48.37
CA GLU A 314 21.78 -2.95 49.42
C GLU A 314 23.11 -2.84 50.17
N ASP A 315 23.14 -2.03 51.23
CA ASP A 315 23.95 -2.19 52.46
C ASP A 315 24.08 -0.84 53.17
N SER A 316 23.20 -0.61 54.15
CA SER A 316 23.42 0.15 55.40
C SER A 316 22.16 0.14 56.26
#